data_AF-A0A0C1IPU6-F1
#
_entry.id   AF-A0A0C1IPU6-F1
#
_cell.length_a   1.000
_cell.length_b   1.000
_cell.length_c   1.000
_cell.angle_alpha   90.00
_cell.angle_beta   90.00
_cell.angle_gamma   90.00
#
_symmetry.space_group_name_H-M   'P 1'
#
loop_
_entity.id
_entity.type
_entity.pdbx_description
1 polymer ?
#
loop_
_entity_poly.entity_id
_entity_poly.type
_entity_poly.pdbx_seq_one_letter_code
_entity_poly.pdbx_strand_id
1 'polypeptide(L)'
;MNMHSILIVSVLALFLFLACSSAPESQSPVAIQEELDKLKQALLDRDFMTGVARAQEAAYYDALGQAVPSFISAEDSSQVILKSLRDERIAATLSSFYALECGISAMTRRKRGTTPLTILQQVEAWRIDTTSKLLLRCFADATWRTGQPFMSLKSIVKVQPNYEVQLRLVAKKMIADLEDVAGGSCQMQTKKIRHLMQDSTYMHKMAEYIDPAILKTETGIIERSKYEEKVATNLPGAFALECGITFLAKTKQQLPSALIRSINENTISEEDMMLMCRFANATWKSSQPFRGLNRIKGSTFIPFSQLSDEEVEKDRVQIRSAAGFFTQNVFSGTQKHY
;
A
#
# COMPACT_ATOMS: atom_id res chain seq x y z
N MET A 1 51.13 35.14 -19.02
CA MET A 1 50.12 34.21 -18.45
C MET A 1 50.73 32.81 -18.49
N ASN A 2 51.03 32.20 -17.34
CA ASN A 2 51.75 30.92 -17.28
C ASN A 2 50.89 29.77 -17.82
N MET A 3 51.51 28.86 -18.57
CA MET A 3 50.86 27.71 -19.21
C MET A 3 50.14 26.79 -18.20
N HIS A 4 50.58 26.79 -16.95
CA HIS A 4 49.91 26.09 -15.85
C HIS A 4 48.58 26.72 -15.39
N SER A 5 48.44 28.04 -15.51
CA SER A 5 47.18 28.74 -15.17
C SER A 5 46.08 28.46 -16.20
N ILE A 6 46.45 28.24 -17.47
CA ILE A 6 45.50 27.90 -18.54
C ILE A 6 45.00 26.45 -18.36
N LEU A 7 45.90 25.51 -18.04
CA LEU A 7 45.53 24.10 -17.84
C LEU A 7 44.57 23.89 -16.66
N ILE A 8 44.78 24.59 -15.54
CA ILE A 8 43.90 24.49 -14.36
C ILE A 8 42.51 25.05 -14.65
N VAL A 9 42.42 26.18 -15.37
CA VAL A 9 41.11 26.77 -15.75
C VAL A 9 40.37 25.87 -16.74
N SER A 10 41.07 25.24 -17.68
CA SER A 10 40.46 24.30 -18.63
C SER A 10 39.96 23.01 -17.98
N VAL A 11 40.67 22.47 -16.98
CA VAL A 11 40.22 21.27 -16.24
C VAL A 11 39.06 21.60 -15.31
N LEU A 12 39.05 22.75 -14.64
CA LEU A 12 37.90 23.20 -13.84
C LEU A 12 36.66 23.49 -14.70
N ALA A 13 36.83 24.06 -15.90
CA ALA A 13 35.72 24.24 -16.85
C ALA A 13 35.17 22.89 -17.35
N LEU A 14 36.02 21.90 -17.58
CA LEU A 14 35.58 20.55 -17.98
C LEU A 14 34.82 19.83 -16.84
N PHE A 15 35.23 20.00 -15.58
CA PHE A 15 34.51 19.48 -14.41
C PHE A 15 33.19 20.23 -14.15
N LEU A 16 33.11 21.53 -14.44
CA LEU A 16 31.86 22.31 -14.34
C LEU A 16 30.86 21.96 -15.45
N PHE A 17 31.34 21.62 -16.66
CA PHE A 17 30.47 21.15 -17.75
C PHE A 17 29.98 19.71 -17.54
N LEU A 18 30.78 18.84 -16.92
CA LEU A 18 30.37 17.47 -16.54
C LEU A 18 29.46 17.42 -15.30
N ALA A 19 29.39 18.49 -14.51
CA ALA A 19 28.47 18.62 -13.38
C ALA A 19 27.08 19.14 -13.77
N CYS A 20 26.88 19.60 -15.00
CA CYS A 20 25.56 19.85 -15.58
C CYS A 20 24.97 18.58 -16.20
N SER A 21 24.96 17.48 -15.42
CA SER A 21 24.01 16.40 -15.68
C SER A 21 22.62 16.99 -15.45
N SER A 22 21.88 17.19 -16.53
CA SER A 22 20.50 17.70 -16.51
C SER A 22 19.72 17.04 -15.38
N ALA A 23 19.28 17.83 -14.40
CA ALA A 23 18.27 17.36 -13.46
C ALA A 23 17.10 16.80 -14.30
N PRO A 24 16.54 15.63 -13.95
CA PRO A 24 15.47 15.04 -14.73
C PRO A 24 14.36 16.08 -14.90
N GLU A 25 13.99 16.33 -16.14
CA GLU A 25 13.05 17.38 -16.51
C GLU A 25 11.73 17.14 -15.78
N SER A 26 11.39 18.08 -14.90
CA SER A 26 10.16 18.08 -14.09
C SER A 26 8.96 17.94 -15.03
N GLN A 27 8.22 16.84 -14.91
CA GLN A 27 7.08 16.56 -15.78
C GLN A 27 5.88 17.45 -15.43
N SER A 28 5.04 17.75 -16.43
CA SER A 28 3.85 18.59 -16.24
C SER A 28 2.87 17.94 -15.24
N PRO A 29 2.39 18.67 -14.21
CA PRO A 29 1.38 18.16 -13.27
C PRO A 29 0.10 17.66 -13.95
N VAL A 30 -0.25 18.22 -15.11
CA VAL A 30 -1.41 17.79 -15.91
C VAL A 30 -1.19 16.39 -16.46
N ALA A 31 -0.04 16.13 -17.10
CA ALA A 31 0.28 14.82 -17.66
C ALA A 31 0.38 13.73 -16.58
N ILE A 32 0.93 14.08 -15.41
CA ILE A 32 0.94 13.18 -14.24
C ILE A 32 -0.49 12.83 -13.84
N GLN A 33 -1.37 13.83 -13.70
CA GLN A 33 -2.75 13.59 -13.28
C GLN A 33 -3.53 12.76 -14.31
N GLU A 34 -3.35 13.01 -15.61
CA GLU A 34 -3.97 12.21 -16.68
C GLU A 34 -3.58 10.73 -16.62
N GLU A 35 -2.30 10.41 -16.42
CA GLU A 35 -1.87 9.01 -16.28
C GLU A 35 -2.38 8.36 -14.98
N LEU A 36 -2.45 9.12 -13.88
CA LEU A 36 -3.06 8.62 -12.65
C LEU A 36 -4.56 8.31 -12.85
N ASP A 37 -5.27 9.13 -13.63
CA ASP A 37 -6.69 8.89 -13.92
C ASP A 37 -6.89 7.67 -14.82
N LYS A 38 -5.96 7.38 -15.76
CA LYS A 38 -5.95 6.12 -16.52
C LYS A 38 -5.82 4.90 -15.61
N LEU A 39 -4.89 4.93 -14.65
CA LEU A 39 -4.71 3.86 -13.67
C LEU A 39 -5.99 3.60 -12.86
N LYS A 40 -6.60 4.67 -12.35
CA LYS A 40 -7.83 4.59 -11.57
C LYS A 40 -9.00 4.07 -12.39
N GLN A 41 -9.16 4.56 -13.62
CA GLN A 41 -10.23 4.14 -14.52
C GLN A 41 -10.12 2.65 -14.85
N ALA A 42 -8.91 2.14 -15.09
CA ALA A 42 -8.68 0.70 -15.31
C ALA A 42 -9.12 -0.15 -14.10
N LEU A 43 -8.88 0.33 -12.87
CA LEU A 43 -9.30 -0.35 -11.64
C LEU A 43 -10.80 -0.25 -11.34
N LEU A 44 -11.58 0.48 -12.15
CA LEU A 44 -13.04 0.45 -12.12
C LEU A 44 -13.62 -0.58 -13.11
N ASP A 45 -12.80 -1.07 -14.04
CA ASP A 45 -13.21 -2.09 -15.01
C ASP A 45 -13.10 -3.50 -14.42
N ARG A 46 -14.20 -4.26 -14.50
CA ARG A 46 -14.32 -5.58 -13.89
C ARG A 46 -13.43 -6.63 -14.57
N ASP A 47 -13.32 -6.56 -15.89
CA ASP A 47 -12.55 -7.54 -16.66
C ASP A 47 -11.06 -7.29 -16.47
N PHE A 48 -10.64 -6.03 -16.45
CA PHE A 48 -9.31 -5.61 -16.05
C PHE A 48 -8.96 -6.11 -14.65
N MET A 49 -9.80 -5.85 -13.64
CA MET A 49 -9.58 -6.32 -12.28
C MET A 49 -9.49 -7.85 -12.17
N THR A 50 -10.32 -8.57 -12.92
CA THR A 50 -10.24 -10.04 -13.01
C THR A 50 -8.91 -10.49 -13.64
N GLY A 51 -8.46 -9.80 -14.69
CA GLY A 51 -7.17 -10.05 -15.33
C GLY A 51 -5.99 -9.81 -14.39
N VAL A 52 -5.99 -8.70 -13.65
CA VAL A 52 -4.97 -8.42 -12.63
C VAL A 52 -4.96 -9.51 -11.57
N ALA A 53 -6.13 -9.90 -11.06
CA ALA A 53 -6.22 -10.94 -10.03
C ALA A 53 -5.63 -12.28 -10.50
N ARG A 54 -5.85 -12.66 -11.77
CA ARG A 54 -5.22 -13.83 -12.40
C ARG A 54 -3.70 -13.71 -12.47
N ALA A 55 -3.19 -12.56 -12.90
CA ALA A 55 -1.75 -12.32 -13.00
C ALA A 55 -1.06 -12.32 -11.64
N GLN A 56 -1.73 -11.81 -10.60
CA GLN A 56 -1.24 -11.83 -9.22
C GLN A 56 -1.15 -13.25 -8.67
N GLU A 57 -2.17 -14.07 -8.89
CA GLU A 57 -2.12 -15.47 -8.47
C GLU A 57 -1.02 -16.24 -9.21
N ALA A 58 -0.93 -16.09 -10.53
CA ALA A 58 0.11 -16.73 -11.33
C ALA A 58 1.51 -16.38 -10.81
N ALA A 59 1.79 -15.08 -10.62
CA ALA A 59 3.07 -14.61 -10.11
C ALA A 59 3.40 -15.17 -8.72
N TYR A 60 2.40 -15.36 -7.85
CA TYR A 60 2.60 -15.97 -6.54
C TYR A 60 3.08 -17.42 -6.66
N TYR A 61 2.43 -18.25 -7.49
CA TYR A 61 2.83 -19.65 -7.66
C TYR A 61 4.16 -19.79 -8.40
N ASP A 62 4.38 -18.95 -9.42
CA ASP A 62 5.65 -18.90 -10.16
C ASP A 62 6.82 -18.58 -9.21
N ALA A 63 6.66 -17.62 -8.31
CA ALA A 63 7.67 -17.27 -7.31
C ALA A 63 7.94 -18.39 -6.30
N LEU A 64 6.98 -19.30 -6.09
CA LEU A 64 7.17 -20.51 -5.27
C LEU A 64 7.76 -21.68 -6.06
N GLY A 65 7.98 -21.53 -7.38
CA GLY A 65 8.38 -22.63 -8.26
C GLY A 65 7.30 -23.71 -8.38
N GLN A 66 6.03 -23.33 -8.21
CA GLN A 66 4.88 -24.24 -8.23
C GLN A 66 4.09 -24.07 -9.51
N ALA A 67 3.39 -25.13 -9.94
CA ALA A 67 2.49 -25.05 -11.07
C ALA A 67 1.31 -24.11 -10.74
N VAL A 68 1.03 -23.17 -11.64
CA VAL A 68 -0.11 -22.25 -11.50
C VAL A 68 -1.42 -23.05 -11.62
N PRO A 69 -2.25 -23.08 -10.56
CA PRO A 69 -3.54 -23.75 -10.64
C PRO A 69 -4.51 -22.98 -11.56
N SER A 70 -5.58 -23.63 -12.00
CA SER A 70 -6.68 -22.89 -12.65
C SER A 70 -7.23 -21.83 -11.71
N PHE A 71 -7.30 -20.59 -12.18
CA PHE A 71 -7.73 -19.46 -11.35
C PHE A 71 -9.15 -19.67 -10.78
N ILE A 72 -10.05 -20.22 -11.60
CA ILE A 72 -11.42 -20.61 -11.23
C ILE A 72 -11.71 -21.97 -11.87
N SER A 73 -12.19 -22.93 -11.07
CA SER A 73 -12.75 -24.17 -11.59
C SER A 73 -14.23 -24.00 -12.00
N ALA A 74 -14.75 -24.93 -12.82
CA ALA A 74 -16.17 -24.92 -13.15
C ALA A 74 -17.06 -25.01 -11.88
N GLU A 75 -16.60 -25.74 -10.86
CA GLU A 75 -17.27 -25.86 -9.57
C GLU A 75 -17.24 -24.56 -8.75
N ASP A 76 -16.16 -23.78 -8.80
CA ASP A 76 -16.07 -22.50 -8.06
C ASP A 76 -17.01 -21.42 -8.61
N SER A 77 -17.45 -21.55 -9.86
CA SER A 77 -18.27 -20.55 -10.53
C SER A 77 -19.71 -20.45 -9.98
N SER A 78 -20.20 -21.52 -9.35
CA SER A 78 -21.56 -21.60 -8.79
C SER A 78 -21.60 -21.70 -7.26
N GLN A 79 -20.43 -21.85 -6.61
CA GLN A 79 -20.35 -22.03 -5.17
C GLN A 79 -20.39 -20.69 -4.42
N VAL A 80 -21.05 -20.72 -3.27
CA VAL A 80 -21.15 -19.60 -2.34
C VAL A 80 -20.40 -19.89 -1.04
N ILE A 81 -19.88 -18.83 -0.44
CA ILE A 81 -19.27 -18.81 0.88
C ILE A 81 -20.17 -17.96 1.78
N LEU A 82 -20.46 -18.47 2.97
CA LEU A 82 -21.19 -17.74 4.00
C LEU A 82 -20.20 -16.95 4.87
N LYS A 83 -20.44 -15.65 5.04
CA LYS A 83 -19.60 -14.76 5.84
C LYS A 83 -20.42 -14.07 6.91
N SER A 84 -19.80 -13.84 8.07
CA SER A 84 -20.36 -13.01 9.14
C SER A 84 -20.33 -11.54 8.70
N LEU A 85 -21.50 -10.89 8.67
CA LEU A 85 -21.60 -9.45 8.38
C LEU A 85 -20.80 -8.64 9.41
N ARG A 86 -20.83 -9.06 10.68
CA ARG A 86 -20.03 -8.47 11.75
C ARG A 86 -18.54 -8.53 11.45
N ASP A 87 -18.03 -9.69 11.03
CA ASP A 87 -16.60 -9.89 10.78
C ASP A 87 -16.14 -9.06 9.58
N GLU A 88 -16.97 -8.96 8.54
CA GLU A 88 -16.74 -8.12 7.37
C GLU A 88 -16.69 -6.63 7.73
N ARG A 89 -17.57 -6.18 8.62
CA ARG A 89 -17.54 -4.80 9.12
C ARG A 89 -16.32 -4.55 10.00
N ILE A 90 -15.92 -5.51 10.84
CA ILE A 90 -14.69 -5.41 11.64
C ILE A 90 -13.49 -5.29 10.70
N ALA A 91 -13.42 -6.16 9.69
CA ALA A 91 -12.37 -6.14 8.68
C ALA A 91 -12.27 -4.78 7.97
N ALA A 92 -13.40 -4.25 7.50
CA ALA A 92 -13.46 -2.94 6.86
C ALA A 92 -13.01 -1.81 7.79
N THR A 93 -13.48 -1.84 9.04
CA THR A 93 -13.18 -0.82 10.06
C THR A 93 -11.70 -0.79 10.41
N LEU A 94 -11.03 -1.94 10.43
CA LEU A 94 -9.60 -2.04 10.74
C LEU A 94 -8.66 -1.54 9.63
N SER A 95 -9.17 -1.25 8.43
CA SER A 95 -8.35 -0.75 7.31
C SER A 95 -7.56 0.51 7.68
N SER A 96 -8.19 1.46 8.40
CA SER A 96 -7.54 2.69 8.84
C SER A 96 -6.44 2.46 9.87
N PHE A 97 -6.56 1.42 10.70
CA PHE A 97 -5.51 0.99 11.62
C PHE A 97 -4.28 0.48 10.87
N TYR A 98 -4.47 -0.40 9.88
CA TYR A 98 -3.34 -0.91 9.08
C TYR A 98 -2.69 0.18 8.23
N ALA A 99 -3.49 1.11 7.68
CA ALA A 99 -2.98 2.27 6.98
C ALA A 99 -2.07 3.12 7.88
N LEU A 100 -2.52 3.42 9.10
CA LEU A 100 -1.75 4.21 10.03
C LEU A 100 -0.48 3.48 10.49
N GLU A 101 -0.56 2.19 10.80
CA GLU A 101 0.59 1.36 11.20
C GLU A 101 1.68 1.35 10.12
N CYS A 102 1.32 1.06 8.87
CA CYS A 102 2.28 1.05 7.78
C CYS A 102 2.82 2.46 7.48
N GLY A 103 1.96 3.48 7.59
CA GLY A 103 2.33 4.89 7.45
C GLY A 103 3.35 5.37 8.49
N ILE A 104 3.13 5.08 9.78
CA ILE A 104 4.09 5.40 10.85
C ILE A 104 5.40 4.63 10.66
N SER A 105 5.34 3.38 10.21
CA SER A 105 6.51 2.57 9.90
C SER A 105 7.34 3.16 8.74
N ALA A 106 6.69 3.74 7.74
CA ALA A 106 7.37 4.47 6.66
C ALA A 106 7.97 5.81 7.15
N MET A 107 7.21 6.58 7.94
CA MET A 107 7.64 7.90 8.43
C MET A 107 8.79 7.82 9.44
N THR A 108 8.78 6.83 10.35
CA THR A 108 9.88 6.60 11.32
C THR A 108 11.21 6.34 10.64
N ARG A 109 11.23 5.68 9.47
CA ARG A 109 12.48 5.45 8.71
C ARG A 109 13.04 6.72 8.08
N ARG A 110 12.20 7.68 7.69
CA ARG A 110 12.62 8.91 7.00
C ARG A 110 13.28 9.94 7.90
N LYS A 111 12.96 9.94 9.20
CA LYS A 111 13.44 10.95 10.16
C LYS A 111 14.13 10.28 11.34
N ARG A 112 15.46 10.34 11.38
CA ARG A 112 16.27 9.78 12.47
C ARG A 112 15.80 10.31 13.83
N GLY A 113 15.68 9.42 14.82
CA GLY A 113 15.27 9.77 16.17
C GLY A 113 13.75 9.95 16.35
N THR A 114 12.95 9.82 15.29
CA THR A 114 11.49 9.87 15.41
C THR A 114 10.94 8.51 15.85
N THR A 115 10.11 8.50 16.89
CA THR A 115 9.46 7.27 17.36
C THR A 115 8.01 7.15 16.83
N PRO A 116 7.42 5.94 16.84
CA PRO A 116 6.01 5.75 16.53
C PRO A 116 5.07 6.70 17.29
N LEU A 117 5.26 6.84 18.61
CA LEU A 117 4.42 7.71 19.44
C LEU A 117 4.49 9.18 19.01
N THR A 118 5.68 9.71 18.70
CA THR A 118 5.83 11.09 18.22
C THR A 118 5.04 11.32 16.93
N ILE A 119 5.09 10.39 15.98
CA ILE A 119 4.32 10.50 14.73
C ILE A 119 2.82 10.41 15.03
N LEU A 120 2.39 9.48 15.88
CA LEU A 120 0.98 9.35 16.24
C LEU A 120 0.43 10.64 16.86
N GLN A 121 1.18 11.28 17.75
CA GLN A 121 0.81 12.58 18.33
C GLN A 121 0.68 13.68 17.26
N GLN A 122 1.59 13.71 16.29
CA GLN A 122 1.49 14.65 15.16
C GLN A 122 0.28 14.34 14.26
N VAL A 123 -0.04 13.07 14.03
CA VAL A 123 -1.21 12.65 13.26
C VAL A 123 -2.50 13.01 13.99
N GLU A 124 -2.62 12.71 15.28
CA GLU A 124 -3.81 13.04 16.10
C GLU A 124 -4.12 14.54 16.09
N ALA A 125 -3.09 15.38 16.21
CA ALA A 125 -3.17 16.83 16.09
C ALA A 125 -3.26 17.32 14.63
N TRP A 126 -3.10 16.43 13.65
CA TRP A 126 -2.98 16.71 12.21
C TRP A 126 -1.89 17.73 11.84
N ARG A 127 -0.83 17.78 12.65
CA ARG A 127 0.37 18.64 12.54
C ARG A 127 1.54 17.93 11.85
N ILE A 128 1.23 17.14 10.83
CA ILE A 128 2.21 16.50 9.94
C ILE A 128 2.39 17.32 8.64
N ASP A 129 3.55 17.18 7.99
CA ASP A 129 3.86 17.87 6.73
C ASP A 129 3.01 17.36 5.55
N THR A 130 2.93 18.15 4.47
CA THR A 130 2.08 17.86 3.29
C THR A 130 2.41 16.52 2.65
N THR A 131 3.69 16.16 2.57
CA THR A 131 4.15 14.87 2.03
C THR A 131 3.66 13.71 2.89
N SER A 132 3.74 13.84 4.22
CA SER A 132 3.24 12.86 5.18
C SER A 132 1.71 12.74 5.13
N LYS A 133 0.99 13.85 4.94
CA LYS A 133 -0.48 13.83 4.72
C LYS A 133 -0.83 13.07 3.44
N LEU A 134 -0.13 13.32 2.35
CA LEU A 134 -0.32 12.59 1.09
C LEU A 134 -0.02 11.10 1.28
N LEU A 135 1.09 10.76 1.93
CA LEU A 135 1.48 9.38 2.19
C LEU A 135 0.39 8.61 2.97
N LEU A 136 -0.09 9.18 4.07
CA LEU A 136 -1.14 8.57 4.88
C LEU A 136 -2.46 8.44 4.12
N ARG A 137 -2.82 9.43 3.30
CA ARG A 137 -4.00 9.34 2.43
C ARG A 137 -3.88 8.21 1.41
N CYS A 138 -2.72 8.02 0.79
CA CYS A 138 -2.48 6.91 -0.12
C CYS A 138 -2.59 5.56 0.61
N PHE A 139 -2.04 5.42 1.82
CA PHE A 139 -2.18 4.17 2.60
C PHE A 139 -3.63 3.90 3.00
N ALA A 140 -4.36 4.93 3.41
CA ALA A 140 -5.77 4.83 3.76
C ALA A 140 -6.63 4.46 2.53
N ASP A 141 -6.32 5.01 1.36
CA ASP A 141 -7.01 4.66 0.12
C ASP A 141 -6.73 3.22 -0.31
N ALA A 142 -5.47 2.79 -0.28
CA ALA A 142 -5.08 1.43 -0.66
C ALA A 142 -5.76 0.37 0.22
N THR A 143 -5.70 0.56 1.54
CA THR A 143 -6.30 -0.38 2.52
C THR A 143 -7.83 -0.37 2.43
N TRP A 144 -8.46 0.80 2.35
CA TRP A 144 -9.90 0.92 2.16
C TRP A 144 -10.39 0.23 0.90
N ARG A 145 -9.74 0.49 -0.24
CA ARG A 145 -10.10 -0.12 -1.53
C ARG A 145 -9.91 -1.61 -1.54
N THR A 146 -8.97 -2.13 -0.76
CA THR A 146 -8.82 -3.59 -0.60
C THR A 146 -10.04 -4.25 0.03
N GLY A 147 -10.80 -3.55 0.87
CA GLY A 147 -12.06 -4.04 1.42
C GLY A 147 -13.25 -3.96 0.46
N GLN A 148 -13.21 -3.08 -0.56
CA GLN A 148 -14.35 -2.87 -1.47
C GLN A 148 -14.72 -4.11 -2.30
N PRO A 149 -13.78 -4.85 -2.92
CA PRO A 149 -14.09 -6.08 -3.64
C PRO A 149 -14.78 -7.15 -2.80
N PHE A 150 -14.46 -7.23 -1.50
CA PHE A 150 -15.20 -8.09 -0.59
C PHE A 150 -16.63 -7.59 -0.45
N MET A 151 -16.86 -6.30 -0.28
CA MET A 151 -18.23 -5.78 -0.17
C MET A 151 -19.08 -6.00 -1.43
N SER A 152 -18.52 -5.78 -2.63
CA SER A 152 -19.17 -6.07 -3.93
C SER A 152 -18.26 -5.66 -5.10
N LEU A 153 -18.07 -6.55 -6.08
CA LEU A 153 -17.41 -6.19 -7.35
C LEU A 153 -18.26 -5.26 -8.22
N LYS A 154 -19.59 -5.21 -8.01
CA LYS A 154 -20.53 -4.39 -8.79
C LYS A 154 -20.59 -2.93 -8.34
N SER A 155 -20.01 -2.60 -7.18
CA SER A 155 -20.18 -1.27 -6.56
C SER A 155 -18.89 -0.77 -5.91
N ILE A 156 -17.76 -0.93 -6.61
CA ILE A 156 -16.41 -0.49 -6.16
C ILE A 156 -16.32 1.03 -5.86
N VAL A 157 -17.37 1.81 -6.12
CA VAL A 157 -17.44 3.23 -5.79
C VAL A 157 -18.45 3.46 -4.67
N LYS A 158 -18.07 3.12 -3.44
CA LYS A 158 -18.71 3.73 -2.25
C LYS A 158 -17.93 5.00 -1.89
N VAL A 159 -18.67 6.02 -1.47
CA VAL A 159 -18.15 7.30 -0.97
C VAL A 159 -16.90 7.04 -0.11
N GLN A 160 -15.76 7.61 -0.52
CA GLN A 160 -14.52 7.46 0.23
C GLN A 160 -14.72 8.01 1.64
N PRO A 161 -14.26 7.31 2.68
CA PRO A 161 -14.38 7.81 4.03
C PRO A 161 -13.50 9.04 4.20
N ASN A 162 -13.82 9.87 5.19
CA ASN A 162 -12.92 10.95 5.58
C ASN A 162 -11.68 10.35 6.25
N TYR A 163 -10.65 10.07 5.44
CA TYR A 163 -9.42 9.42 5.89
C TYR A 163 -8.75 10.17 7.04
N GLU A 164 -8.80 11.51 7.05
CA GLU A 164 -8.22 12.31 8.13
C GLU A 164 -8.88 11.99 9.47
N VAL A 165 -10.22 12.03 9.53
CA VAL A 165 -10.96 11.75 10.77
C VAL A 165 -10.66 10.34 11.28
N GLN A 166 -10.68 9.36 10.38
CA GLN A 166 -10.40 7.96 10.70
C GLN A 166 -8.97 7.78 11.24
N LEU A 167 -7.96 8.30 10.54
CA LEU A 167 -6.56 8.18 10.95
C LEU A 167 -6.30 8.88 12.29
N ARG A 168 -6.91 10.04 12.54
CA ARG A 168 -6.79 10.77 13.82
C ARG A 168 -7.40 9.99 14.97
N LEU A 169 -8.54 9.34 14.75
CA LEU A 169 -9.21 8.51 15.74
C LEU A 169 -8.36 7.29 16.11
N VAL A 170 -7.84 6.58 15.11
CA VAL A 170 -6.90 5.46 15.33
C VAL A 170 -5.65 5.96 16.06
N ALA A 171 -5.08 7.09 15.64
CA ALA A 171 -3.89 7.66 16.29
C ALA A 171 -4.13 7.93 17.77
N LYS A 172 -5.27 8.54 18.11
CA LYS A 172 -5.67 8.80 19.49
C LYS A 172 -5.73 7.52 20.34
N LYS A 173 -6.32 6.45 19.79
CA LYS A 173 -6.38 5.16 20.50
C LYS A 173 -4.98 4.57 20.70
N MET A 174 -4.17 4.53 19.64
CA MET A 174 -2.81 4.00 19.70
C MET A 174 -1.91 4.79 20.65
N ILE A 175 -2.07 6.12 20.77
CA ILE A 175 -1.35 6.94 21.74
C ILE A 175 -1.62 6.45 23.16
N ALA A 176 -2.90 6.26 23.52
CA ALA A 176 -3.27 5.75 24.83
C ALA A 176 -2.67 4.35 25.10
N ASP A 177 -2.62 3.50 24.07
CA ASP A 177 -2.09 2.13 24.20
C ASP A 177 -0.55 2.04 24.23
N LEU A 178 0.14 3.15 23.96
CA LEU A 178 1.60 3.26 23.99
C LEU A 178 2.11 4.08 25.18
N GLU A 179 1.23 4.51 26.08
CA GLU A 179 1.58 5.35 27.24
C GLU A 179 2.63 4.68 28.13
N ASP A 180 2.53 3.36 28.34
CA ASP A 180 3.47 2.56 29.15
C ASP A 180 4.89 2.48 28.54
N VAL A 181 5.03 2.80 27.26
CA VAL A 181 6.30 2.81 26.53
C VAL A 181 6.66 4.19 25.96
N ALA A 182 6.03 5.26 26.47
CA ALA A 182 6.18 6.60 25.92
C ALA A 182 7.62 7.12 25.93
N GLY A 183 8.36 6.86 27.01
CA GLY A 183 9.80 7.18 27.13
C GLY A 183 10.72 6.15 26.46
N GLY A 184 10.17 5.10 25.85
CA GLY A 184 10.94 4.01 25.24
C GLY A 184 11.51 4.37 23.87
N SER A 185 12.46 3.56 23.40
CA SER A 185 13.05 3.70 22.07
C SER A 185 12.04 3.40 20.94
N CYS A 186 12.37 3.79 19.71
CA CYS A 186 11.60 3.39 18.53
C CYS A 186 11.37 1.87 18.47
N GLN A 187 12.40 1.08 18.80
CA GLN A 187 12.31 -0.38 18.82
C GLN A 187 11.34 -0.90 19.89
N MET A 188 11.35 -0.31 21.08
CA MET A 188 10.41 -0.68 22.16
C MET A 188 8.96 -0.39 21.76
N GLN A 189 8.71 0.80 21.20
CA GLN A 189 7.38 1.20 20.75
C GLN A 189 6.90 0.33 19.56
N THR A 190 7.76 0.04 18.59
CA THR A 190 7.44 -0.90 17.49
C THR A 190 7.15 -2.31 18.01
N LYS A 191 7.91 -2.78 19.02
CA LYS A 191 7.62 -4.07 19.67
C LYS A 191 6.24 -4.06 20.34
N LYS A 192 5.85 -2.99 21.02
CA LYS A 192 4.51 -2.87 21.60
C LYS A 192 3.43 -2.87 20.51
N ILE A 193 3.59 -2.10 19.44
CA ILE A 193 2.66 -2.11 18.28
C ILE A 193 2.49 -3.53 17.73
N ARG A 194 3.58 -4.28 17.55
CA ARG A 194 3.51 -5.70 17.13
C ARG A 194 2.58 -6.53 18.02
N HIS A 195 2.74 -6.43 19.34
CA HIS A 195 1.91 -7.20 20.28
C HIS A 195 0.43 -6.81 20.15
N LEU A 196 0.15 -5.52 20.01
CA LEU A 196 -1.22 -5.02 19.81
C LEU A 196 -1.84 -5.56 18.51
N MET A 197 -1.09 -5.58 17.41
CA MET A 197 -1.56 -6.09 16.12
C MET A 197 -1.93 -7.58 16.15
N GLN A 198 -1.21 -8.37 16.94
CA GLN A 198 -1.43 -9.82 17.05
C GLN A 198 -2.44 -10.20 18.13
N ASP A 199 -2.86 -9.24 18.97
CA ASP A 199 -3.88 -9.43 19.99
C ASP A 199 -5.28 -9.28 19.37
N SER A 200 -5.99 -10.40 19.19
CA SER A 200 -7.34 -10.36 18.64
C SER A 200 -8.31 -9.56 19.50
N THR A 201 -8.18 -9.59 20.83
CA THR A 201 -9.04 -8.80 21.73
C THR A 201 -8.79 -7.32 21.55
N TYR A 202 -7.52 -6.92 21.39
CA TYR A 202 -7.18 -5.55 21.04
C TYR A 202 -7.80 -5.12 19.71
N MET A 203 -7.69 -5.94 18.67
CA MET A 203 -8.20 -5.61 17.34
C MET A 203 -9.73 -5.45 17.33
N HIS A 204 -10.47 -6.23 18.11
CA HIS A 204 -11.91 -6.00 18.31
C HIS A 204 -12.17 -4.66 19.00
N LYS A 205 -11.47 -4.37 20.11
CA LYS A 205 -11.60 -3.09 20.82
C LYS A 205 -11.23 -1.89 19.94
N MET A 206 -10.26 -2.04 19.05
CA MET A 206 -9.89 -1.01 18.07
C MET A 206 -11.04 -0.78 17.08
N ALA A 207 -11.61 -1.85 16.51
CA ALA A 207 -12.76 -1.72 15.62
C ALA A 207 -13.95 -1.06 16.31
N GLU A 208 -14.25 -1.44 17.56
CA GLU A 208 -15.30 -0.84 18.39
C GLU A 208 -15.02 0.62 18.72
N TYR A 209 -13.75 1.00 18.93
CA TYR A 209 -13.37 2.38 19.17
C TYR A 209 -13.56 3.25 17.93
N ILE A 210 -13.25 2.71 16.75
CA ILE A 210 -13.38 3.41 15.47
C ILE A 210 -14.85 3.55 15.08
N ASP A 211 -15.63 2.47 15.24
CA ASP A 211 -17.06 2.42 14.94
C ASP A 211 -17.82 1.77 16.11
N PRO A 212 -18.26 2.57 17.11
CA PRO A 212 -19.00 2.05 18.26
C PRO A 212 -20.34 1.40 17.89
N ALA A 213 -20.87 1.67 16.69
CA ALA A 213 -22.11 1.06 16.22
C ALA A 213 -21.90 -0.38 15.73
N ILE A 214 -20.66 -0.84 15.56
CA ILE A 214 -20.34 -2.22 15.13
C ILE A 214 -20.86 -3.30 16.08
N LEU A 215 -21.03 -2.95 17.36
CA LEU A 215 -21.56 -3.85 18.39
C LEU A 215 -23.07 -3.94 18.42
N LYS A 216 -23.78 -2.98 17.81
CA LYS A 216 -25.18 -2.76 18.15
C LYS A 216 -26.15 -3.75 17.53
N THR A 217 -25.94 -4.33 16.33
CA THR A 217 -27.06 -5.09 15.71
C THR A 217 -26.79 -5.98 14.49
N GLU A 218 -25.56 -6.32 14.11
CA GLU A 218 -25.35 -7.07 12.85
C GLU A 218 -25.02 -8.54 13.07
N THR A 219 -26.04 -9.37 13.37
CA THR A 219 -25.94 -10.84 13.40
C THR A 219 -26.27 -11.48 12.04
N GLY A 220 -26.04 -10.75 10.95
CA GLY A 220 -26.34 -11.21 9.59
C GLY A 220 -25.28 -12.15 9.01
N ILE A 221 -25.73 -13.05 8.14
CA ILE A 221 -24.87 -13.80 7.24
C ILE A 221 -25.02 -13.17 5.86
N ILE A 222 -23.90 -12.96 5.16
CA ILE A 222 -23.89 -12.59 3.75
C ILE A 222 -23.39 -13.76 2.91
N GLU A 223 -23.99 -13.96 1.75
CA GLU A 223 -23.52 -14.91 0.75
C GLU A 223 -22.57 -14.21 -0.23
N ARG A 224 -21.46 -14.86 -0.54
CA ARG A 224 -20.52 -14.37 -1.56
C ARG A 224 -20.12 -15.50 -2.48
N SER A 225 -20.05 -15.22 -3.79
CA SER A 225 -19.54 -16.22 -4.72
C SER A 225 -18.06 -16.53 -4.45
N LYS A 226 -17.65 -17.79 -4.59
CA LYS A 226 -16.23 -18.16 -4.54
C LYS A 226 -15.41 -17.39 -5.59
N TYR A 227 -16.00 -17.13 -6.75
CA TYR A 227 -15.44 -16.26 -7.79
C TYR A 227 -15.05 -14.87 -7.24
N GLU A 228 -16.00 -14.17 -6.60
CA GLU A 228 -15.77 -12.81 -6.11
C GLU A 228 -14.73 -12.80 -4.99
N GLU A 229 -14.76 -13.77 -4.07
CA GLU A 229 -13.75 -13.92 -3.03
C GLU A 229 -12.36 -14.16 -3.63
N LYS A 230 -12.26 -15.00 -4.67
CA LYS A 230 -10.99 -15.30 -5.35
C LYS A 230 -10.40 -14.06 -6.03
N VAL A 231 -11.24 -13.28 -6.71
CA VAL A 231 -10.81 -12.00 -7.29
C VAL A 231 -10.39 -11.02 -6.19
N ALA A 232 -11.23 -10.81 -5.18
CA ALA A 232 -10.98 -9.88 -4.08
C ALA A 232 -9.65 -10.15 -3.35
N THR A 233 -9.34 -11.42 -3.09
CA THR A 233 -8.11 -11.82 -2.39
C THR A 233 -6.83 -11.61 -3.20
N ASN A 234 -6.93 -11.43 -4.51
CA ASN A 234 -5.77 -11.24 -5.41
C ASN A 234 -5.63 -9.81 -5.97
N LEU A 235 -6.51 -8.88 -5.60
CA LEU A 235 -6.41 -7.46 -5.94
C LEU A 235 -5.50 -6.58 -5.04
N PRO A 236 -5.08 -6.95 -3.81
CA PRO A 236 -4.30 -6.07 -2.94
C PRO A 236 -3.05 -5.44 -3.58
N GLY A 237 -2.31 -6.22 -4.39
CA GLY A 237 -1.10 -5.74 -5.09
C GLY A 237 -1.39 -4.63 -6.11
N ALA A 238 -2.56 -4.65 -6.75
CA ALA A 238 -2.98 -3.65 -7.73
C ALA A 238 -3.27 -2.30 -7.08
N PHE A 239 -4.02 -2.32 -5.96
CA PHE A 239 -4.30 -1.11 -5.19
C PHE A 239 -3.03 -0.56 -4.53
N ALA A 240 -2.15 -1.44 -4.07
CA ALA A 240 -0.84 -1.05 -3.54
C ALA A 240 0.00 -0.34 -4.60
N LEU A 241 0.08 -0.88 -5.82
CA LEU A 241 0.79 -0.25 -6.93
C LEU A 241 0.20 1.13 -7.23
N GLU A 242 -1.10 1.24 -7.51
CA GLU A 242 -1.69 2.52 -7.95
C GLU A 242 -1.56 3.61 -6.88
N CYS A 243 -1.79 3.29 -5.61
CA CYS A 243 -1.65 4.27 -4.53
C CYS A 243 -0.18 4.65 -4.26
N GLY A 244 0.74 3.68 -4.35
CA GLY A 244 2.18 3.94 -4.23
C GLY A 244 2.71 4.79 -5.39
N ILE A 245 2.31 4.49 -6.62
CA ILE A 245 2.62 5.30 -7.80
C ILE A 245 2.02 6.71 -7.68
N THR A 246 0.79 6.85 -7.19
CA THR A 246 0.20 8.17 -6.91
C THR A 246 1.08 8.98 -5.96
N PHE A 247 1.57 8.38 -4.88
CA PHE A 247 2.47 9.05 -3.94
C PHE A 247 3.78 9.45 -4.60
N LEU A 248 4.46 8.52 -5.27
CA LEU A 248 5.76 8.75 -5.91
C LEU A 248 5.66 9.78 -7.04
N ALA A 249 4.66 9.66 -7.91
CA ALA A 249 4.46 10.57 -9.04
C ALA A 249 4.28 12.01 -8.57
N LYS A 250 3.45 12.24 -7.54
CA LYS A 250 3.20 13.58 -6.99
C LYS A 250 4.36 14.15 -6.20
N THR A 251 5.15 13.31 -5.53
CA THR A 251 6.27 13.79 -4.71
C THR A 251 7.55 13.98 -5.50
N LYS A 252 7.75 13.17 -6.55
CA LYS A 252 8.93 13.22 -7.43
C LYS A 252 8.70 13.93 -8.75
N GLN A 253 7.46 14.34 -9.04
CA GLN A 253 7.08 14.95 -10.32
C GLN A 253 7.47 14.06 -11.53
N GLN A 254 7.19 12.76 -11.39
CA GLN A 254 7.48 11.75 -12.41
C GLN A 254 6.18 11.17 -12.97
N LEU A 255 6.17 10.85 -14.26
CA LEU A 255 5.03 10.19 -14.89
C LEU A 255 4.81 8.79 -14.29
N PRO A 256 3.56 8.43 -13.96
CA PRO A 256 3.20 7.08 -13.54
C PRO A 256 3.73 5.97 -14.45
N SER A 257 3.67 6.14 -15.77
CA SER A 257 4.19 5.18 -16.76
C SER A 257 5.70 4.99 -16.65
N ALA A 258 6.45 6.07 -16.38
CA ALA A 258 7.89 6.00 -16.16
C ALA A 258 8.25 5.29 -14.85
N LEU A 259 7.50 5.54 -13.78
CA LEU A 259 7.66 4.85 -12.49
C LEU A 259 7.32 3.35 -12.59
N ILE A 260 6.25 3.00 -13.31
CA ILE A 260 5.87 1.60 -13.55
C ILE A 260 6.92 0.89 -14.40
N ARG A 261 7.46 1.58 -15.42
CA ARG A 261 8.57 1.05 -16.23
C ARG A 261 9.80 0.78 -15.37
N SER A 262 10.19 1.69 -14.49
CA SER A 262 11.37 1.51 -13.64
C SER A 262 11.20 0.35 -12.63
N ILE A 263 9.98 0.05 -12.19
CA ILE A 263 9.68 -1.18 -11.42
C ILE A 263 9.97 -2.43 -12.26
N ASN A 264 9.45 -2.48 -13.50
CA ASN A 264 9.60 -3.64 -14.38
C ASN A 264 11.05 -3.86 -14.85
N GLU A 265 11.78 -2.78 -15.10
CA GLU A 265 13.19 -2.81 -15.50
C GLU A 265 14.13 -2.95 -14.30
N ASN A 266 13.59 -3.00 -13.08
CA ASN A 266 14.35 -3.08 -11.83
C ASN A 266 15.37 -1.91 -11.67
N THR A 267 15.01 -0.73 -12.17
CA THR A 267 15.80 0.52 -12.10
C THR A 267 15.24 1.51 -11.07
N ILE A 268 14.08 1.24 -10.49
CA ILE A 268 13.54 2.00 -9.36
C ILE A 268 14.50 1.94 -8.15
N SER A 269 14.57 3.02 -7.37
CA SER A 269 15.44 3.03 -6.19
C SER A 269 14.96 2.02 -5.13
N GLU A 270 15.91 1.49 -4.36
CA GLU A 270 15.59 0.55 -3.28
C GLU A 270 14.68 1.18 -2.21
N GLU A 271 14.86 2.47 -1.91
CA GLU A 271 13.98 3.19 -0.98
C GLU A 271 12.53 3.24 -1.48
N ASP A 272 12.33 3.53 -2.77
CA ASP A 272 11.00 3.59 -3.37
C ASP A 272 10.37 2.20 -3.46
N MET A 273 11.15 1.18 -3.87
CA MET A 273 10.65 -0.19 -3.91
C MET A 273 10.23 -0.67 -2.52
N MET A 274 11.01 -0.34 -1.47
CA MET A 274 10.63 -0.66 -0.10
C MET A 274 9.40 0.12 0.37
N LEU A 275 9.15 1.32 -0.15
CA LEU A 275 7.89 2.00 0.06
C LEU A 275 6.73 1.28 -0.62
N MET A 276 6.90 0.83 -1.87
CA MET A 276 5.89 0.05 -2.60
C MET A 276 5.57 -1.26 -1.87
N CYS A 277 6.59 -1.94 -1.34
CA CYS A 277 6.39 -3.16 -0.54
C CYS A 277 5.58 -2.88 0.73
N ARG A 278 5.73 -1.71 1.36
CA ARG A 278 4.88 -1.31 2.50
C ARG A 278 3.43 -1.13 2.08
N PHE A 279 3.17 -0.61 0.89
CA PHE A 279 1.81 -0.54 0.35
C PHE A 279 1.23 -1.93 0.15
N ALA A 280 1.99 -2.86 -0.45
CA ALA A 280 1.57 -4.25 -0.63
C ALA A 280 1.29 -4.93 0.71
N ASN A 281 2.17 -4.72 1.70
CA ASN A 281 1.96 -5.26 3.04
C ASN A 281 0.73 -4.67 3.73
N ALA A 282 0.48 -3.37 3.58
CA ALA A 282 -0.70 -2.71 4.14
C ALA A 282 -1.99 -3.27 3.55
N THR A 283 -2.06 -3.42 2.22
CA THR A 283 -3.22 -3.97 1.54
C THR A 283 -3.40 -5.46 1.86
N TRP A 284 -2.31 -6.24 1.92
CA TRP A 284 -2.34 -7.63 2.37
C TRP A 284 -2.89 -7.75 3.80
N LYS A 285 -2.41 -6.94 4.76
CA LYS A 285 -2.92 -6.93 6.13
C LYS A 285 -4.41 -6.58 6.17
N SER A 286 -4.82 -5.59 5.39
CA SER A 286 -6.21 -5.14 5.32
C SER A 286 -7.15 -6.17 4.70
N SER A 287 -6.66 -7.06 3.83
CA SER A 287 -7.47 -8.14 3.25
C SER A 287 -7.59 -9.37 4.15
N GLN A 288 -6.62 -9.63 5.04
CA GLN A 288 -6.62 -10.87 5.84
C GLN A 288 -7.86 -11.04 6.74
N PRO A 289 -8.35 -10.01 7.46
CA PRO A 289 -9.54 -10.12 8.29
C PRO A 289 -10.79 -10.56 7.52
N PHE A 290 -10.94 -10.14 6.26
CA PHE A 290 -12.02 -10.61 5.39
C PHE A 290 -11.94 -12.11 5.16
N ARG A 291 -10.74 -12.70 5.12
CA ARG A 291 -10.52 -14.15 4.97
C ARG A 291 -10.68 -14.93 6.28
N GLY A 292 -11.01 -14.23 7.37
CA GLY A 292 -11.24 -14.76 8.71
C GLY A 292 -10.40 -14.04 9.76
N LEU A 293 -11.05 -13.57 10.83
CA LEU A 293 -10.41 -12.77 11.87
C LEU A 293 -9.24 -13.49 12.56
N ASN A 294 -9.22 -14.82 12.61
CA ASN A 294 -8.10 -15.58 13.19
C ASN A 294 -6.78 -15.41 12.41
N ARG A 295 -6.82 -14.94 11.15
CA ARG A 295 -5.62 -14.71 10.32
C ARG A 295 -4.69 -13.65 10.89
N ILE A 296 -5.19 -12.71 11.69
CA ILE A 296 -4.39 -11.64 12.33
C ILE A 296 -3.39 -12.18 13.36
N LYS A 297 -3.58 -13.44 13.81
CA LYS A 297 -2.66 -14.12 14.73
C LYS A 297 -1.45 -14.73 14.02
N GLY A 298 -1.36 -14.58 12.69
CA GLY A 298 -0.24 -15.08 11.90
C GLY A 298 1.11 -14.48 12.35
N SER A 299 2.17 -15.28 12.27
CA SER A 299 3.53 -14.86 12.62
C SER A 299 4.05 -13.71 11.75
N THR A 300 3.54 -13.58 10.53
CA THR A 300 3.88 -12.51 9.57
C THR A 300 3.00 -11.27 9.71
N PHE A 301 1.99 -11.30 10.59
CA PHE A 301 1.11 -10.16 10.87
C PHE A 301 1.78 -9.17 11.86
N ILE A 302 2.92 -8.63 11.45
CA ILE A 302 3.82 -7.81 12.26
C ILE A 302 4.18 -6.51 11.53
N PRO A 303 4.77 -5.51 12.21
CA PRO A 303 5.26 -4.31 11.55
C PRO A 303 6.22 -4.62 10.40
N PHE A 304 6.03 -3.94 9.27
CA PHE A 304 6.79 -4.21 8.03
C PHE A 304 8.31 -4.15 8.26
N SER A 305 8.77 -3.24 9.11
CA SER A 305 10.18 -3.07 9.45
C SER A 305 10.82 -4.29 10.12
N GLN A 306 10.04 -5.30 10.47
CA GLN A 306 10.47 -6.51 11.16
C GLN A 306 10.14 -7.80 10.40
N LEU A 307 9.66 -7.69 9.16
CA LEU A 307 9.53 -8.81 8.24
C LEU A 307 10.92 -9.34 7.85
N SER A 308 11.00 -10.63 7.52
CA SER A 308 12.20 -11.19 6.90
C SER A 308 12.28 -10.79 5.43
N ASP A 309 13.45 -10.95 4.83
CA ASP A 309 13.66 -10.61 3.43
C ASP A 309 12.77 -11.48 2.51
N GLU A 310 12.49 -12.73 2.88
CA GLU A 310 11.59 -13.62 2.12
C GLU A 310 10.14 -13.13 2.13
N GLU A 311 9.66 -12.58 3.24
CA GLU A 311 8.31 -11.99 3.29
C GLU A 311 8.26 -10.67 2.51
N VAL A 312 9.32 -9.87 2.54
CA VAL A 312 9.42 -8.65 1.72
C VAL A 312 9.50 -9.00 0.23
N GLU A 313 10.14 -10.09 -0.17
CA GLU A 313 10.20 -10.50 -1.57
C GLU A 313 8.82 -10.86 -2.12
N LYS A 314 7.92 -11.44 -1.30
CA LYS A 314 6.53 -11.67 -1.71
C LYS A 314 5.81 -10.37 -2.05
N ASP A 315 6.05 -9.32 -1.25
CA ASP A 315 5.52 -7.98 -1.53
C ASP A 315 6.12 -7.41 -2.84
N ARG A 316 7.41 -7.59 -3.09
CA ARG A 316 8.06 -7.18 -4.36
C ARG A 316 7.47 -7.89 -5.57
N VAL A 317 7.25 -9.21 -5.48
CA VAL A 317 6.65 -10.00 -6.56
C VAL A 317 5.26 -9.48 -6.90
N GLN A 318 4.43 -9.18 -5.90
CA GLN A 318 3.10 -8.61 -6.13
C GLN A 318 3.17 -7.25 -6.83
N ILE A 319 4.07 -6.36 -6.40
CA ILE A 319 4.26 -5.04 -7.02
C ILE A 319 4.74 -5.17 -8.47
N ARG A 320 5.72 -6.04 -8.75
CA ARG A 320 6.22 -6.29 -10.11
C ARG A 320 5.16 -6.90 -11.00
N SER A 321 4.40 -7.87 -10.51
CA SER A 321 3.30 -8.49 -11.26
C SER A 321 2.23 -7.45 -11.64
N ALA A 322 1.85 -6.57 -10.69
CA ALA A 322 0.91 -5.49 -10.97
C ALA A 322 1.51 -4.54 -12.02
N ALA A 323 2.74 -4.09 -11.85
CA ALA A 323 3.40 -3.17 -12.77
C ALA A 323 3.51 -3.73 -14.19
N GLY A 324 3.81 -5.02 -14.33
CA GLY A 324 3.81 -5.72 -15.61
C GLY A 324 2.44 -5.72 -16.26
N PHE A 325 1.39 -6.05 -15.50
CA PHE A 325 0.03 -6.07 -16.01
C PHE A 325 -0.45 -4.68 -16.46
N PHE A 326 -0.21 -3.64 -15.66
CA PHE A 326 -0.55 -2.25 -16.02
C PHE A 326 0.22 -1.77 -17.25
N THR A 327 1.49 -2.17 -17.40
CA THR A 327 2.26 -1.82 -18.61
C THR A 327 1.61 -2.37 -19.87
N GLN A 328 1.23 -3.64 -19.85
CA GLN A 328 0.64 -4.32 -21.01
C GLN A 328 -0.77 -3.81 -21.35
N ASN A 329 -1.58 -3.51 -20.33
CA ASN A 329 -3.01 -3.28 -20.50
C ASN A 329 -3.43 -1.81 -20.39
N VAL A 330 -2.56 -0.93 -19.86
CA VAL A 330 -2.85 0.52 -19.74
C VAL A 330 -1.87 1.37 -20.55
N PHE A 331 -0.59 0.98 -20.62
CA PHE A 331 0.48 1.79 -21.23
C PHE A 331 1.17 1.15 -22.44
N SER A 332 0.57 0.13 -23.07
CA SER A 332 1.16 -0.57 -24.22
C SER A 332 1.41 0.33 -25.44
N GLY A 333 0.73 1.48 -25.54
CA GLY A 333 0.95 2.49 -26.58
C GLY A 333 1.95 3.60 -26.24
N THR A 334 2.52 3.62 -25.03
CA THR A 334 3.43 4.70 -24.56
C THR A 334 4.92 4.35 -24.72
N GLN A 335 5.24 3.18 -25.30
CA GLN A 335 6.58 2.86 -25.80
C GLN A 335 6.84 3.57 -27.15
N LYS A 336 6.92 4.90 -27.15
CA LYS A 336 7.68 5.60 -28.18
C LYS A 336 9.04 5.93 -27.60
N HIS A 337 10.06 5.36 -28.24
CA HIS A 337 11.48 5.63 -28.03
C HIS A 337 11.73 7.13 -27.80
N TYR A 338 12.38 7.44 -26.67
CA TYR A 338 13.21 8.62 -26.52
C TYR A 338 14.66 8.15 -26.48
#